data_AF-A0A9D8R838-F1
#
_entry.id   AF-A0A9D8R838-F1
#
_cell.length_a   1.000
_cell.length_b   1.000
_cell.length_c   1.000
_cell.angle_alpha   90.00
_cell.angle_beta   90.00
_cell.angle_gamma   90.00
#
_symmetry.space_group_name_H-M   'P 1'
#
loop_
_entity.id
_entity.type
_entity.pdbx_description
1 polymer ?
#
loop_
_entity_poly.entity_id
_entity_poly.type
_entity_poly.pdbx_seq_one_letter_code
_entity_poly.pdbx_strand_id
1 'polypeptide(L)' 'GFYYPVVPKGQARIRVQVSAGHEVEHLDKCVEAFTKIGKELGVLK' A
#
# COMPACT_ATOMS: atom_id res chain seq x y z
N GLY A 1 -3.85 6.77 3.35
CA GLY A 1 -2.82 7.23 2.39
C GLY A 1 -2.24 8.53 2.89
N PHE A 2 -0.93 8.73 2.77
CA PHE A 2 -0.30 9.99 3.15
C PHE A 2 -0.29 10.92 1.94
N TYR A 3 -0.88 12.11 2.10
CA TYR A 3 -0.86 13.19 1.11
C TYR A 3 -0.52 14.52 1.79
N TYR A 4 -0.23 15.55 0.99
CA TYR A 4 0.10 16.88 1.50
C TYR A 4 -0.98 17.39 2.48
N PRO A 5 -0.61 17.94 3.66
CA PRO A 5 0.72 18.42 4.05
C PRO A 5 1.63 17.39 4.74
N VAL A 6 1.15 16.17 4.98
CA VAL A 6 1.88 15.17 5.78
C VAL A 6 3.08 14.57 5.01
N VAL A 7 3.06 14.65 3.68
CA VAL A 7 4.18 14.34 2.79
C VAL A 7 4.31 15.43 1.72
N PRO A 8 5.53 15.73 1.22
CA PRO A 8 5.74 16.70 0.16
C PRO A 8 4.88 16.41 -1.09
N LYS A 9 4.51 17.47 -1.81
CA LYS A 9 3.77 17.34 -3.08
C LYS A 9 4.56 16.46 -4.05
N GLY A 10 3.88 15.51 -4.70
CA GLY A 10 4.50 14.53 -5.59
C GLY A 10 5.10 13.29 -4.92
N GLN A 11 5.12 13.22 -3.58
CA GLN A 11 5.63 12.07 -2.81
C GLN A 11 4.52 11.37 -2.02
N ALA A 12 3.29 11.35 -2.58
CA ALA A 12 2.19 10.61 -1.99
C ALA A 12 2.57 9.12 -1.88
N ARG A 13 2.36 8.52 -0.70
CA ARG A 13 2.74 7.13 -0.44
C ARG A 13 1.72 6.43 0.44
N ILE A 14 1.65 5.11 0.26
CA ILE A 14 0.87 4.22 1.11
C ILE A 14 1.82 3.67 2.17
N ARG A 15 1.43 3.77 3.44
CA ARG A 15 2.15 3.15 4.56
C ARG A 15 1.21 2.15 5.19
N VAL A 16 1.67 0.91 5.29
CA VAL A 16 0.96 -0.15 6.00
C VAL A 16 1.64 -0.33 7.35
N GLN A 17 0.85 -0.50 8.40
CA GLN A 17 1.34 -0.85 9.73
C GLN A 17 1.04 -2.32 9.95
N VAL A 18 2.10 -3.13 9.97
CA VAL A 18 2.00 -4.56 10.27
C VAL A 18 2.31 -4.76 11.74
N SER A 19 1.52 -5.59 12.41
CA SER A 19 1.69 -5.97 13.82
C SER A 19 1.67 -7.49 13.96
N ALA A 20 2.14 -8.01 15.11
CA ALA A 20 2.19 -9.45 15.39
C ALA A 20 0.82 -10.17 15.37
N GLY A 21 -0.29 -9.43 15.33
CA GLY A 21 -1.64 -9.99 15.17
C GLY A 21 -2.02 -10.30 13.71
N HIS A 22 -1.14 -10.06 12.74
CA HIS A 22 -1.39 -10.39 11.35
C HIS A 22 -0.81 -11.77 11.03
N GLU A 23 -1.67 -12.68 10.60
CA GLU A 23 -1.26 -13.96 10.02
C GLU A 23 -0.81 -13.80 8.57
N VAL A 24 -0.12 -14.81 8.06
CA VAL A 24 0.42 -14.81 6.68
C VAL A 24 -0.69 -14.57 5.66
N GLU A 25 -1.87 -15.17 5.85
CA GLU A 25 -3.02 -14.99 4.96
C GLU A 25 -3.51 -13.53 4.88
N HIS A 26 -3.44 -12.79 5.99
CA HIS A 26 -3.78 -11.37 6.01
C HIS A 26 -2.78 -10.55 5.18
N LEU A 27 -1.50 -10.92 5.21
CA LEU A 27 -0.46 -10.27 4.43
C LEU A 27 -0.61 -10.59 2.95
N ASP A 28 -0.84 -11.85 2.59
CA ASP A 28 -1.01 -12.28 1.20
C ASP A 28 -2.21 -11.60 0.54
N LYS A 29 -3.35 -11.57 1.23
CA LYS A 29 -4.54 -10.84 0.76
C LYS A 29 -4.27 -9.35 0.55
N CYS A 30 -3.46 -8.75 1.44
CA CYS A 30 -3.08 -7.35 1.33
C CYS A 30 -2.20 -7.11 0.09
N VAL A 31 -1.18 -7.96 -0.11
CA VAL A 31 -0.26 -7.89 -1.24
C VAL A 31 -0.99 -8.13 -2.56
N GLU A 32 -1.90 -9.10 -2.65
CA GLU A 32 -2.69 -9.35 -3.86
C GLU A 32 -3.57 -8.15 -4.21
N ALA A 33 -4.26 -7.57 -3.23
CA ALA A 33 -5.10 -6.40 -3.44
C ALA A 33 -4.28 -5.19 -3.93
N PHE A 34 -3.13 -4.93 -3.30
CA PHE A 34 -2.23 -3.86 -3.74
C PHE A 34 -1.62 -4.13 -5.11
N THR A 35 -1.30 -5.38 -5.42
CA THR A 35 -0.73 -5.78 -6.71
C THR A 35 -1.76 -5.63 -7.83
N LYS A 36 -3.00 -6.06 -7.60
CA LYS A 36 -4.09 -5.95 -8.58
C LYS A 36 -4.36 -4.48 -8.94
N ILE A 37 -4.60 -3.65 -7.93
CA ILE A 37 -4.89 -2.23 -8.14
C ILE A 37 -3.65 -1.48 -8.64
N GLY A 38 -2.46 -1.84 -8.17
CA GLY A 38 -1.23 -1.21 -8.62
C GLY A 38 -0.90 -1.48 -10.10
N LYS A 39 -1.27 -2.66 -10.61
CA LYS A 39 -1.21 -2.97 -12.05
C LYS A 39 -2.27 -2.23 -12.84
N GLU A 40 -3.51 -2.19 -12.34
CA GLU A 40 -4.63 -1.49 -13.00
C GLU A 40 -4.38 0.02 -13.14
N LEU A 41 -3.80 0.63 -12.10
CA LEU A 41 -3.43 2.05 -12.08
C LEU A 41 -2.09 2.34 -12.76
N GLY A 42 -1.38 1.33 -13.25
CA GLY A 42 -0.06 1.48 -13.91
C GLY A 42 1.04 2.04 -13.00
N VAL A 43 0.89 1.92 -11.68
CA VAL A 43 1.86 2.40 -10.67
C VAL A 43 2.89 1.33 -10.27
N LEU A 44 2.61 0.06 -10.59
CA LEU A 44 3.57 -1.04 -10.51
C LEU A 44 4.16 -1.30 -11.90
N LYS A 45 5.48 -1.17 -12.04
CA LYS A 45 6.25 -1.52 -13.24
C LYS A 45 6.67 -2.99 -13.21
#